data_AF-A0A955VEG2-F1
#
_entry.id   AF-A0A955VEG2-F1
#
_cell.length_a   1.000
_cell.length_b   1.000
_cell.length_c   1.000
_cell.angle_alpha   90.00
_cell.angle_beta   90.00
_cell.angle_gamma   90.00
#
_symmetry.space_group_name_H-M   'P 1'
#
loop_
_entity.id
_entity.type
_entity.pdbx_description
1 polymer ?
#
loop_
_entity_poly.entity_id
_entity_poly.type
_entity_poly.pdbx_seq_one_letter_code
_entity_poly.pdbx_strand_id
1 'polypeptide(L)'
;RGVNGIKPGWVRLSLPWYASAADVDFILDAALFVADHGDAFVPAYRLDWGDGVWHPIHAPEPRAMAVSLDIDALLGALDTPLLDEAPLGEAELADTRARYFAEARALAERLRAAHGPRAGAARPPTGDAEVDSLVWFDYCEATPLSPR
;
A
#
# COMPACT_ATOMS: atom_id res chain seq x y z
N ARG A 1 15.04 -18.52 16.71
CA ARG A 1 13.88 -17.60 16.62
C ARG A 1 14.01 -16.85 15.30
N GLY A 2 12.94 -16.61 14.55
CA GLY A 2 12.99 -15.84 13.30
C GLY A 2 12.25 -14.52 13.45
N VAL A 3 12.82 -13.43 12.97
CA VAL A 3 12.18 -12.11 12.85
C VAL A 3 11.78 -11.96 11.38
N ASN A 4 10.49 -12.03 11.07
CA ASN A 4 10.05 -11.99 9.66
C ASN A 4 10.22 -10.60 9.05
N GLY A 5 10.08 -9.54 9.84
CA GLY A 5 10.25 -8.16 9.36
C GLY A 5 11.64 -7.80 8.84
N ILE A 6 12.64 -8.67 9.06
CA ILE A 6 14.01 -8.44 8.60
C ILE A 6 14.25 -8.93 7.17
N LYS A 7 13.36 -9.79 6.66
CA LYS A 7 13.55 -10.44 5.37
C LYS A 7 13.55 -9.39 4.26
N PRO A 8 14.54 -9.39 3.36
CA PRO A 8 14.51 -8.50 2.22
C PRO A 8 13.27 -8.78 1.36
N GLY A 9 12.50 -7.73 1.09
CA GLY A 9 11.35 -7.78 0.20
C GLY A 9 11.79 -7.71 -1.26
N TRP A 10 11.03 -8.34 -2.14
CA TRP A 10 11.09 -8.11 -3.57
C TRP A 10 9.65 -7.95 -4.07
N VAL A 11 9.47 -7.13 -5.10
CA VAL A 11 8.19 -6.96 -5.78
C VAL A 11 8.34 -7.44 -7.22
N ARG A 12 7.30 -8.11 -7.73
CA ARG A 12 7.20 -8.48 -9.15
C ARG A 12 6.08 -7.68 -9.79
N LEU A 13 6.43 -6.92 -10.81
CA LEU A 13 5.46 -6.27 -11.68
C LEU A 13 5.17 -7.21 -12.85
N SER A 14 3.91 -7.60 -13.01
CA SER A 14 3.42 -8.37 -14.14
C SER A 14 2.51 -7.48 -14.98
N LEU A 15 2.95 -7.12 -16.17
CA LEU A 15 2.17 -6.30 -17.10
C LEU A 15 1.32 -7.21 -18.00
N PRO A 16 -0.01 -6.97 -18.12
CA PRO A 16 -0.84 -7.75 -19.02
C PRO A 16 -0.41 -7.58 -20.47
N TRP A 17 -0.45 -8.65 -21.27
CA TRP A 17 -0.02 -8.60 -22.68
C TRP A 17 -0.90 -7.71 -23.56
N TYR A 18 -2.14 -7.48 -23.13
CA TYR A 18 -3.12 -6.63 -23.82
C TYR A 18 -3.12 -5.18 -23.31
N ALA A 19 -2.24 -4.86 -22.35
CA ALA A 19 -2.11 -3.50 -21.84
C ALA A 19 -1.66 -2.57 -22.98
N SER A 20 -2.34 -1.43 -23.09
CA SER A 20 -1.91 -0.37 -24.00
C SER A 20 -0.58 0.24 -23.52
N ALA A 21 0.12 0.95 -24.39
CA ALA A 21 1.31 1.71 -23.98
C ALA A 21 0.98 2.69 -22.84
N ALA A 22 -0.17 3.36 -22.90
CA ALA A 22 -0.61 4.28 -21.86
C ALA A 22 -0.90 3.59 -20.52
N ASP A 23 -1.38 2.33 -20.53
CA ASP A 23 -1.57 1.53 -19.32
C ASP A 23 -0.23 1.19 -18.67
N VAL A 24 0.74 0.78 -19.50
CA VAL A 24 2.09 0.44 -19.05
C VAL A 24 2.79 1.68 -18.48
N ASP A 25 2.76 2.79 -19.20
CA ASP A 25 3.35 4.06 -18.75
C ASP A 25 2.73 4.50 -17.42
N PHE A 26 1.40 4.43 -17.29
CA PHE A 26 0.72 4.75 -16.04
C PHE A 26 1.20 3.89 -14.84
N ILE A 27 1.35 2.58 -15.03
CA ILE A 27 1.82 1.66 -13.98
C ILE A 27 3.27 1.98 -13.60
N LEU A 28 4.13 2.24 -14.59
CA LEU A 28 5.54 2.58 -14.36
C LEU A 28 5.68 3.94 -13.67
N ASP A 29 4.93 4.95 -14.10
CA ASP A 29 4.90 6.27 -13.47
C ASP A 29 4.40 6.19 -12.02
N ALA A 30 3.42 5.33 -11.73
CA ALA A 30 2.95 5.10 -10.37
C ALA A 30 4.03 4.44 -9.51
N ALA A 31 4.76 3.47 -10.04
CA ALA A 31 5.89 2.84 -9.35
C ALA A 31 7.03 3.84 -9.09
N LEU A 32 7.36 4.69 -10.07
CA LEU A 32 8.35 5.76 -9.93
C LEU A 32 7.91 6.80 -8.89
N PHE A 33 6.64 7.19 -8.89
CA PHE A 33 6.09 8.07 -7.86
C PHE A 33 6.29 7.49 -6.46
N VAL A 34 6.01 6.19 -6.27
CA VAL A 34 6.24 5.53 -4.97
C VAL A 34 7.74 5.46 -4.64
N ALA A 35 8.61 5.27 -5.63
CA ALA A 35 10.06 5.30 -5.40
C ALA A 35 10.56 6.68 -4.95
N ASP A 36 10.04 7.76 -5.55
CA ASP A 36 10.47 9.14 -5.28
C ASP A 36 9.80 9.76 -4.03
N HIS A 37 8.61 9.28 -3.67
CA HIS A 37 7.79 9.86 -2.61
C HIS A 37 7.40 8.89 -1.50
N GLY A 38 7.81 7.62 -1.57
CA GLY A 38 7.41 6.57 -0.64
C GLY A 38 7.77 6.86 0.82
N ASP A 39 8.85 7.61 1.03
CA ASP A 39 9.29 8.11 2.34
C ASP A 39 8.18 8.90 3.07
N ALA A 40 7.38 9.66 2.33
CA ALA A 40 6.27 10.42 2.89
C ALA A 40 5.18 9.52 3.48
N PHE A 41 5.05 8.29 2.99
CA PHE A 41 3.98 7.36 3.35
C PHE A 41 4.34 6.43 4.50
N VAL A 42 5.63 6.14 4.71
CA VAL A 42 6.13 5.27 5.80
C VAL A 42 5.52 5.61 7.18
N PRO A 43 5.38 6.89 7.60
CA PRO A 43 4.79 7.24 8.89
C PRO A 43 3.32 6.89 9.06
N ALA A 44 2.60 6.64 7.96
CA ALA A 44 1.19 6.23 8.02
C ALA A 44 1.02 4.75 8.41
N TYR A 45 2.12 4.01 8.54
CA TYR A 45 2.13 2.58 8.81
C TYR A 45 2.97 2.21 10.04
N ARG A 46 2.59 1.11 10.67
CA ARG A 46 3.30 0.43 11.74
C ARG A 46 3.79 -0.92 11.25
N LEU A 47 5.08 -1.18 11.38
CA LEU A 47 5.68 -2.48 11.07
C LEU A 47 5.44 -3.47 12.22
N ASP A 48 4.99 -4.68 11.91
CA ASP A 48 5.05 -5.79 12.86
C ASP A 48 6.31 -6.64 12.61
N TRP A 49 7.23 -6.67 13.57
CA TRP A 49 8.48 -7.44 13.44
C TRP A 49 8.25 -8.96 13.45
N GLY A 50 7.13 -9.42 14.01
CA GLY A 50 6.77 -10.83 14.15
C GLY A 50 6.42 -11.48 12.81
N ASP A 51 5.55 -10.86 12.02
CA ASP A 51 5.12 -11.38 10.71
C ASP A 51 5.70 -10.60 9.50
N GLY A 52 6.21 -9.37 9.72
CA GLY A 52 6.75 -8.49 8.70
C GLY A 52 5.71 -7.64 7.97
N VAL A 53 4.48 -7.59 8.46
CA VAL A 53 3.37 -6.84 7.85
C VAL A 53 3.40 -5.37 8.28
N TRP A 54 3.05 -4.48 7.35
CA TRP A 54 2.87 -3.05 7.62
C TRP A 54 1.38 -2.74 7.75
N HIS A 55 0.96 -2.32 8.94
CA HIS A 55 -0.43 -2.00 9.26
C HIS A 55 -0.66 -0.49 9.20
N PRO A 56 -1.68 0.00 8.48
CA PRO A 56 -2.00 1.42 8.52
C PRO A 56 -2.45 1.85 9.93
N ILE A 57 -1.91 2.96 10.44
CA ILE A 57 -2.18 3.43 11.81
C ILE A 57 -3.53 4.13 11.93
N HIS A 58 -3.99 4.77 10.85
CA HIS A 58 -5.25 5.52 10.79
C HIS A 58 -6.20 4.98 9.70
N ALA A 59 -6.08 3.70 9.33
CA ALA A 59 -7.06 3.12 8.43
C ALA A 59 -8.45 3.21 9.06
N PRO A 60 -9.47 3.69 8.33
CA PRO A 60 -10.84 3.44 8.75
C PRO A 60 -11.01 1.93 8.91
N GLU A 61 -11.76 1.50 9.94
CA GLU A 61 -12.00 0.07 10.13
C GLU A 61 -12.48 -0.53 8.81
N PRO A 62 -11.89 -1.67 8.37
CA PRO A 62 -12.31 -2.31 7.14
C PRO A 62 -13.82 -2.44 7.20
N ARG A 63 -14.52 -1.86 6.22
CA ARG A 63 -15.95 -2.05 6.11
C ARG A 63 -16.12 -3.51 5.72
N ALA A 64 -16.24 -4.38 6.71
CA ALA A 64 -16.42 -5.80 6.49
C ALA A 64 -17.76 -5.95 5.75
N MET A 65 -17.69 -6.03 4.43
CA MET A 65 -18.75 -6.64 3.66
C MET A 65 -18.67 -8.12 3.99
N ALA A 66 -19.41 -8.53 5.00
CA ALA A 66 -19.71 -9.93 5.23
C ALA A 66 -20.53 -10.40 4.02
N VAL A 67 -19.84 -10.86 2.97
CA VAL A 67 -20.46 -11.55 1.86
C VAL A 67 -20.71 -12.98 2.33
N SER A 68 -21.97 -13.35 2.53
CA SER A 68 -22.31 -14.76 2.73
C SER A 68 -22.11 -15.50 1.41
N LEU A 69 -21.45 -16.64 1.46
CA LEU A 69 -21.23 -17.54 0.31
C LEU A 69 -22.12 -18.78 0.42
N ASP A 70 -23.28 -18.66 1.04
CA ASP A 70 -24.30 -19.70 1.06
C ASP A 70 -25.18 -19.67 -0.20
N ILE A 71 -25.96 -20.74 -0.37
CA ILE A 71 -26.82 -20.90 -1.55
C ILE A 71 -27.88 -19.81 -1.62
N ASP A 72 -28.44 -19.40 -0.47
CA ASP A 72 -29.51 -18.39 -0.43
C ASP A 72 -28.98 -17.00 -0.84
N ALA A 73 -27.78 -16.65 -0.40
CA ALA A 73 -27.07 -15.44 -0.79
C ALA A 73 -26.72 -15.43 -2.28
N LEU A 74 -26.27 -16.57 -2.83
CA LEU A 74 -25.98 -16.70 -4.25
C LEU A 74 -27.26 -16.59 -5.09
N LEU A 75 -28.34 -17.27 -4.70
CA LEU A 75 -29.63 -17.21 -5.39
C LEU A 75 -30.23 -15.81 -5.35
N GLY A 76 -30.14 -15.11 -4.22
CA GLY A 76 -30.57 -13.70 -4.12
C GLY A 76 -29.73 -12.73 -4.96
N ALA A 77 -28.46 -13.06 -5.23
CA ALA A 77 -27.61 -12.27 -6.11
C ALA A 77 -27.92 -12.46 -7.61
N LEU A 78 -28.56 -13.57 -8.01
CA LEU A 78 -28.91 -13.81 -9.42
C LEU A 78 -29.92 -12.79 -9.97
N ASP A 79 -30.77 -12.23 -9.10
CA ASP A 79 -31.72 -11.18 -9.44
C ASP A 79 -31.11 -9.76 -9.33
N THR A 80 -29.86 -9.65 -8.88
CA THR A 80 -29.15 -8.37 -8.84
C THR A 80 -28.73 -8.01 -10.26
N PRO A 81 -29.19 -6.89 -10.82
CA PRO A 81 -28.77 -6.48 -12.14
C PRO A 81 -27.24 -6.31 -12.14
N LEU A 82 -26.59 -7.00 -13.07
CA LEU A 82 -25.17 -6.78 -13.33
C LEU A 82 -24.98 -5.28 -13.60
N LEU A 83 -24.04 -4.67 -12.90
CA LEU A 83 -23.63 -3.31 -13.22
C LEU A 83 -23.12 -3.32 -14.66
N ASP A 84 -23.59 -2.36 -15.46
CA ASP A 84 -23.06 -2.14 -16.80
C ASP A 84 -21.67 -1.50 -16.65
N GLU A 85 -20.66 -2.34 -16.44
CA GLU A 85 -19.25 -1.95 -16.38
C GLU A 85 -18.71 -1.76 -17.80
N ALA A 86 -19.26 -0.76 -18.51
CA ALA A 86 -18.69 -0.33 -19.76
C ALA A 86 -17.26 0.19 -19.51
N PRO A 87 -16.26 -0.23 -20.30
CA PRO A 87 -14.91 0.28 -20.15
C PRO A 87 -14.89 1.78 -20.41
N LEU A 88 -14.14 2.52 -19.59
CA LEU A 88 -13.92 3.95 -19.78
C LEU A 88 -13.29 4.20 -21.16
N GLY A 89 -13.69 5.28 -21.81
CA GLY A 89 -13.02 5.76 -23.02
C GLY A 89 -11.61 6.26 -22.71
N GLU A 90 -10.76 6.32 -23.74
CA GLU A 90 -9.35 6.73 -23.58
C GLU A 90 -9.18 8.11 -22.91
N ALA A 91 -10.03 9.08 -23.27
CA ALA A 91 -10.01 10.41 -22.67
C ALA A 91 -10.40 10.38 -21.18
N GLU A 92 -11.42 9.59 -20.82
CA GLU A 92 -11.87 9.45 -19.43
C GLU A 92 -10.83 8.72 -18.56
N LEU A 93 -10.14 7.73 -19.15
CA LEU A 93 -8.98 7.07 -18.54
C LEU A 93 -7.85 8.07 -18.28
N ALA A 94 -7.50 8.90 -19.27
CA ALA A 94 -6.46 9.92 -19.13
C ALA A 94 -6.80 10.91 -17.99
N ASP A 95 -8.03 11.42 -17.95
CA ASP A 95 -8.49 12.33 -16.90
C ASP A 95 -8.48 11.66 -15.52
N THR A 96 -8.88 10.39 -15.45
CA THR A 96 -8.88 9.61 -14.22
C THR A 96 -7.45 9.38 -13.70
N ARG A 97 -6.51 9.04 -14.57
CA ARG A 97 -5.08 8.87 -14.22
C ARG A 97 -4.47 10.18 -13.74
N ALA A 98 -4.76 11.29 -14.41
CA ALA A 98 -4.29 12.60 -14.01
C ALA A 98 -4.81 12.98 -12.62
N ARG A 99 -6.09 12.69 -12.34
CA ARG A 99 -6.69 12.89 -11.02
C ARG A 99 -5.99 12.04 -9.93
N TYR A 100 -5.74 10.76 -10.18
CA TYR A 100 -5.03 9.91 -9.22
C TYR A 100 -3.64 10.44 -8.87
N PHE A 101 -2.87 10.90 -9.86
CA PHE A 101 -1.56 11.50 -9.57
C PHE A 101 -1.66 12.84 -8.82
N ALA A 102 -2.67 13.66 -9.10
CA ALA A 102 -2.92 14.88 -8.33
C ALA A 102 -3.25 14.56 -6.87
N GLU A 103 -4.11 13.58 -6.62
CA GLU A 103 -4.47 13.10 -5.28
C GLU A 103 -3.27 12.50 -4.54
N ALA A 104 -2.48 11.67 -5.22
CA ALA A 104 -1.28 11.06 -4.65
C ALA A 104 -0.24 12.11 -4.24
N ARG A 105 0.02 13.11 -5.10
CA ARG A 105 0.91 14.25 -4.78
C ARG A 105 0.41 15.04 -3.58
N ALA A 106 -0.87 15.41 -3.57
CA ALA A 106 -1.47 16.14 -2.46
C ALA A 106 -1.41 15.33 -1.15
N LEU A 107 -1.58 14.02 -1.21
CA LEU A 107 -1.44 13.14 -0.06
C LEU A 107 0.00 13.11 0.47
N ALA A 108 0.98 12.94 -0.42
CA ALA A 108 2.40 12.96 -0.04
C ALA A 108 2.80 14.29 0.61
N GLU A 109 2.34 15.42 0.07
CA GLU A 109 2.56 16.75 0.65
C GLU A 109 1.94 16.89 2.04
N ARG A 110 0.68 16.44 2.21
CA ARG A 110 0.01 16.46 3.52
C ARG A 110 0.76 15.61 4.55
N LEU A 111 1.21 14.42 4.20
CA LEU A 111 1.96 13.56 5.10
C LEU A 111 3.32 14.15 5.46
N ARG A 112 4.05 14.72 4.49
CA ARG A 112 5.30 15.44 4.75
C ARG A 112 5.08 16.65 5.66
N ALA A 113 3.99 17.39 5.49
CA ALA A 113 3.65 18.50 6.37
C ALA A 113 3.30 18.03 7.80
N ALA A 114 2.60 16.90 7.94
CA ALA A 114 2.19 16.36 9.23
C ALA A 114 3.36 15.77 10.03
N HIS A 115 4.30 15.09 9.36
CA HIS A 115 5.37 14.35 10.03
C HIS A 115 6.77 14.98 9.86
N GLY A 116 6.89 16.03 9.05
CA GLY A 116 8.13 16.76 8.79
C GLY A 116 9.01 16.15 7.68
N PRO A 117 10.10 16.85 7.28
CA PRO A 117 10.90 16.50 6.11
C PRO A 117 11.71 15.19 6.20
N ARG A 118 11.79 14.58 7.39
CA ARG A 118 12.54 13.33 7.65
C ARG A 118 11.66 12.22 8.21
N ALA A 119 10.35 12.36 8.07
CA ALA A 119 9.41 11.43 8.66
C ALA A 119 9.71 9.97 8.26
N GLY A 120 9.94 9.70 6.97
CA GLY A 120 10.24 8.37 6.46
C GLY A 120 11.68 7.89 6.60
N ALA A 121 12.57 8.60 7.30
CA ALA A 121 13.99 8.22 7.47
C ALA A 121 14.32 7.82 8.92
N ALA A 122 13.31 7.47 9.71
CA ALA A 122 13.49 7.00 11.07
C ALA A 122 13.91 5.52 11.07
N ARG A 123 14.76 5.15 12.04
CA ARG A 123 15.10 3.76 12.39
C ARG A 123 15.23 3.67 13.90
N PRO A 124 14.12 3.72 14.66
CA PRO A 124 14.21 3.56 16.10
C PRO A 124 14.87 2.20 16.43
N PRO A 125 15.61 2.08 17.54
CA PRO A 125 16.22 0.80 17.90
C PRO A 125 15.13 -0.22 18.26
N THR A 126 15.28 -1.45 17.78
CA THR A 126 14.35 -2.55 18.08
C THR A 126 14.54 -3.14 19.48
N GLY A 127 15.67 -2.82 20.11
CA GLY A 127 16.10 -3.39 21.39
C GLY A 127 16.89 -4.70 21.23
N ASP A 128 17.10 -5.18 20.00
CA ASP A 128 17.98 -6.31 19.68
C ASP A 128 19.07 -5.87 18.70
N ALA A 129 20.33 -5.88 19.14
CA ALA A 129 21.46 -5.39 18.37
C ALA A 129 21.71 -6.20 17.08
N GLU A 130 21.37 -7.49 17.07
CA GLU A 130 21.49 -8.31 15.86
C GLU A 130 20.47 -7.83 14.82
N VAL A 131 19.23 -7.61 15.23
CA VAL A 131 18.18 -7.10 14.35
C VAL A 131 18.54 -5.72 13.83
N ASP A 132 18.95 -4.79 14.71
CA ASP A 132 19.32 -3.42 14.35
C ASP A 132 20.48 -3.37 13.32
N SER A 133 21.41 -4.33 13.38
CA SER A 133 22.54 -4.42 12.43
C SER A 133 22.14 -4.87 11.02
N LEU A 134 20.95 -5.47 10.89
CA LEU A 134 20.42 -6.04 9.65
C LEU A 134 19.30 -5.17 9.05
N VAL A 135 18.85 -4.11 9.72
CA VAL A 135 17.83 -3.19 9.19
C VAL A 135 18.43 -2.29 8.10
N TRP A 136 17.98 -2.50 6.87
CA TRP A 136 18.43 -1.77 5.68
C TRP A 136 17.38 -0.77 5.15
N PHE A 137 16.21 -0.69 5.78
CA PHE A 137 15.08 0.15 5.38
C PHE A 137 14.65 1.07 6.54
N ASP A 138 13.86 2.09 6.23
CA ASP A 138 13.36 3.06 7.20
C ASP A 138 11.94 2.71 7.68
N TYR A 139 11.63 3.00 8.94
CA TYR A 139 10.32 2.80 9.55
C TYR A 139 10.09 3.74 10.75
N CYS A 140 8.84 4.12 11.00
CA CYS A 140 8.50 5.11 12.05
C CYS A 140 7.98 4.48 13.33
N GLU A 141 7.03 3.55 13.20
CA GLU A 141 6.44 2.81 14.30
C GLU A 141 6.62 1.32 14.04
N ALA A 142 6.84 0.56 15.12
CA ALA A 142 6.79 -0.89 15.04
C ALA A 142 6.19 -1.53 16.30
N THR A 143 5.54 -2.67 16.14
CA THR A 143 5.18 -3.56 17.25
C THR A 143 6.47 -4.07 17.89
N PRO A 144 6.65 -3.98 19.22
CA PRO A 144 7.86 -4.46 19.88
C PRO A 144 8.12 -5.94 19.60
N LEU A 145 9.40 -6.31 19.47
CA LEU A 145 9.80 -7.72 19.50
C LEU A 145 9.30 -8.34 20.81
N SER A 146 8.57 -9.46 20.75
CA SER A 146 8.04 -10.08 21.98
C SER A 146 9.20 -10.37 22.95
N PRO A 147 9.05 -10.07 24.26
CA PRO A 147 10.11 -10.29 25.24
C PRO A 147 10.54 -11.77 25.25
N ARG A 148 11.82 -11.99 25.56
CA ARG A 148 12.44 -13.31 25.61
C ARG A 148 11.84 -14.18 26.70
#